data_AF-A0A1F8R7V6-F1
#
_entry.id   AF-A0A1F8R7V6-F1
#
_cell.length_a   1.000
_cell.length_b   1.000
_cell.length_c   1.000
_cell.angle_alpha   90.00
_cell.angle_beta   90.00
_cell.angle_gamma   90.00
#
_symmetry.space_group_name_H-M   'P 1'
#
loop_
_entity.id
_entity.type
_entity.pdbx_description
1 polymer ?
#
loop_
_entity_poly.entity_id
_entity_poly.type
_entity_poly.pdbx_seq_one_letter_code
_entity_poly.pdbx_strand_id
1 'polypeptide(L)'
;MFQVKATVVGFLGDEKQYPCHFQHKVGDEFIYDGEKYIGRICPHMAPVVIARMMPLCAAGPRITNMGYYYPFWYAPVSVSDPDLKKYDGLGFRNVFKTIKEDKYHMRNLQPPELGNWPPATERTVGRSVGVVCGDTRTSMMMKVEAFDLSDKGDATPYFRRQMTILHKVMAKPGIAVEKILGEFTRDEIEIPYPALHPLLVSILSEELELMGYLEIKDGKASVTGKGKEKLAKFKKGLSAEEKEALDMKS
;
A
#
# COMPACT_ATOMS: atom_id res chain seq x y z
N MET A 1 -0.32 -1.15 -0.36
CA MET A 1 -0.24 0.05 0.50
C MET A 1 0.51 1.17 -0.20
N PHE A 2 0.35 2.40 0.29
CA PHE A 2 0.78 3.62 -0.40
C PHE A 2 1.64 4.52 0.46
N GLN A 3 2.65 5.15 -0.16
CA GLN A 3 3.21 6.39 0.38
C GLN A 3 2.20 7.50 0.17
N VAL A 4 2.03 8.34 1.20
CA VAL A 4 1.03 9.41 1.20
C VAL A 4 1.68 10.74 1.55
N LYS A 5 1.20 11.80 0.91
CA LYS A 5 1.68 13.15 1.15
C LYS A 5 0.53 14.10 1.37
N ALA A 6 0.78 15.10 2.20
CA ALA A 6 -0.06 16.27 2.36
C ALA A 6 0.70 17.48 1.80
N THR A 7 0.12 18.16 0.82
CA THR A 7 0.69 19.35 0.19
C THR A 7 -0.14 20.57 0.55
N VAL A 8 0.50 21.66 1.00
CA VAL A 8 -0.19 22.95 1.19
C VAL A 8 -0.60 23.50 -0.17
N VAL A 9 -1.91 23.65 -0.38
CA VAL A 9 -2.47 24.10 -1.68
C VAL A 9 -2.98 25.53 -1.66
N GLY A 10 -3.09 26.14 -0.48
CA GLY A 10 -3.54 27.52 -0.35
C GLY A 10 -3.96 27.90 1.06
N PHE A 11 -4.35 29.17 1.19
CA PHE A 11 -4.91 29.77 2.39
C PHE A 11 -6.25 30.38 2.02
N LEU A 12 -7.29 30.11 2.82
CA LEU A 12 -8.63 30.67 2.57
C LEU A 12 -8.85 32.03 3.23
N GLY A 13 -7.99 32.41 4.18
CA GLY A 13 -8.10 33.65 4.94
C GLY A 13 -7.09 34.73 4.55
N ASP A 14 -7.05 35.82 5.31
CA ASP A 14 -6.12 36.94 5.06
C ASP A 14 -4.74 36.65 5.66
N GLU A 15 -3.89 36.01 4.86
CA GLU A 15 -2.51 35.70 5.24
C GLU A 15 -1.65 36.95 5.49
N LYS A 16 -1.97 38.09 4.86
CA LYS A 16 -1.18 39.33 5.03
C LYS A 16 -1.38 39.91 6.42
N GLN A 17 -2.63 39.91 6.89
CA GLN A 17 -2.97 40.41 8.23
C GLN A 17 -2.73 39.35 9.33
N TYR A 18 -2.95 38.08 9.00
CA TYR A 18 -2.83 36.95 9.92
C TYR A 18 -1.93 35.86 9.29
N PRO A 19 -0.60 36.06 9.31
CA PRO A 19 0.31 35.11 8.68
C PRO A 19 0.29 33.76 9.41
N CYS A 20 0.53 32.68 8.67
CA CYS A 20 0.72 31.37 9.28
C CYS A 20 1.88 31.44 10.30
N HIS A 21 1.59 31.23 11.59
CA HIS A 21 2.63 31.28 12.64
C HIS A 21 3.68 30.17 12.49
N PHE A 22 3.33 29.05 11.85
CA PHE A 22 4.29 28.01 11.51
C PHE A 22 5.06 28.29 10.21
N GLN A 23 4.70 29.36 9.50
CA GLN A 23 5.29 29.83 8.25
C GLN A 23 5.23 28.81 7.12
N HIS A 24 4.09 28.11 7.01
CA HIS A 24 3.83 27.26 5.86
C HIS A 24 3.74 28.09 4.57
N LYS A 25 4.11 27.49 3.44
CA LYS A 25 3.98 28.06 2.10
C LYS A 25 3.24 27.10 1.18
N VAL A 26 2.58 27.63 0.16
CA VAL A 26 2.02 26.81 -0.92
C VAL A 26 3.15 25.99 -1.54
N GLY A 27 2.93 24.68 -1.65
CA GLY A 27 3.93 23.71 -2.11
C GLY A 27 4.71 23.02 -0.99
N ASP A 28 4.60 23.43 0.27
CA ASP A 28 5.17 22.67 1.39
C ASP A 28 4.57 21.27 1.45
N GLU A 29 5.40 20.26 1.69
CA GLU A 29 5.00 18.85 1.76
C GLU A 29 5.31 18.23 3.12
N PHE A 30 4.36 17.41 3.58
CA PHE A 30 4.53 16.50 4.71
C PHE A 30 4.18 15.08 4.25
N ILE A 31 5.13 14.15 4.39
CA ILE A 31 5.09 12.83 3.75
C ILE A 31 5.11 11.76 4.84
N TYR A 32 4.33 10.69 4.64
CA TYR A 32 4.52 9.42 5.30
C TYR A 32 4.93 8.38 4.25
N ASP A 33 6.13 7.82 4.41
CA ASP A 33 6.70 6.88 3.44
C ASP A 33 6.40 5.40 3.76
N GLY A 34 5.59 5.15 4.79
CA GLY A 34 5.30 3.83 5.35
C GLY A 34 6.10 3.48 6.60
N GLU A 35 7.07 4.31 6.98
CA GLU A 35 7.86 4.10 8.19
C GLU A 35 8.07 5.41 8.97
N LYS A 36 8.33 6.51 8.27
CA LYS A 36 8.70 7.79 8.85
C LYS A 36 7.83 8.92 8.31
N TYR A 37 7.63 9.92 9.15
CA TYR A 37 7.12 11.21 8.75
C TYR A 37 8.29 12.10 8.31
N ILE A 38 8.20 12.67 7.12
CA ILE A 38 9.24 13.48 6.47
C ILE A 38 8.66 14.85 6.12
N GLY A 39 9.43 15.90 6.39
CA GLY A 39 8.99 17.28 6.17
C GLY A 39 8.56 17.98 7.45
N ARG A 40 8.06 19.20 7.32
CA ARG A 40 7.63 20.03 8.45
C ARG A 40 6.11 20.09 8.48
N ILE A 41 5.52 19.95 9.66
CA ILE A 41 4.08 20.16 9.86
C ILE A 41 3.82 20.88 11.18
N CYS A 42 2.88 21.82 11.16
CA CYS A 42 2.42 22.48 12.38
C CYS A 42 1.86 21.45 13.38
N PRO A 43 2.22 21.52 14.69
CA PRO A 43 1.69 20.61 15.71
C PRO A 43 0.15 20.58 15.80
N HIS A 44 -0.54 21.67 15.44
CA HIS A 44 -2.00 21.72 15.41
C HIS A 44 -2.60 21.07 14.16
N MET A 45 -1.83 20.99 13.07
CA MET A 45 -2.23 20.31 11.83
C MET A 45 -1.92 18.82 11.86
N ALA A 46 -0.86 18.42 12.56
CA ALA A 46 -0.40 17.03 12.57
C ALA A 46 -1.52 16.03 12.96
N PRO A 47 -2.32 16.22 14.04
CA PRO A 47 -3.37 15.26 14.40
C PRO A 47 -4.44 15.10 13.31
N VAL A 48 -4.87 16.20 12.69
CA VAL A 48 -5.93 16.18 11.67
C VAL A 48 -5.44 15.64 10.32
N VAL A 49 -4.19 15.95 9.96
CA VAL A 49 -3.57 15.47 8.71
C VAL A 49 -3.21 14.00 8.81
N ILE A 50 -2.54 13.57 9.90
CA ILE A 50 -2.14 12.18 10.11
C ILE A 50 -3.38 11.26 10.14
N ALA A 51 -4.46 11.67 10.82
CA ALA A 51 -5.69 10.90 10.86
C ALA A 51 -6.31 10.64 9.48
N ARG A 52 -6.05 11.50 8.49
CA ARG A 52 -6.49 11.30 7.09
C ARG A 52 -5.46 10.56 6.24
N MET A 53 -4.17 10.68 6.55
CA MET A 53 -3.08 9.98 5.87
C MET A 53 -3.15 8.46 6.11
N MET A 54 -3.46 8.01 7.34
CA MET A 54 -3.39 6.57 7.66
C MET A 54 -4.37 5.70 6.85
N PRO A 55 -5.66 6.06 6.70
CA PRO A 55 -6.57 5.32 5.82
C PRO A 55 -6.14 5.33 4.35
N LEU A 56 -5.55 6.45 3.90
CA LEU A 56 -5.05 6.59 2.54
C LEU A 56 -3.81 5.72 2.30
N CYS A 57 -2.94 5.57 3.30
CA CYS A 57 -1.79 4.67 3.25
C CYS A 57 -2.24 3.21 3.12
N ALA A 58 -3.28 2.83 3.87
CA ALA A 58 -3.81 1.48 3.88
C ALA A 58 -4.55 1.12 2.59
N ALA A 59 -5.43 1.99 2.09
CA ALA A 59 -6.39 1.67 1.03
C ALA A 59 -6.22 2.49 -0.26
N GLY A 60 -5.34 3.49 -0.29
CA GLY A 60 -5.21 4.42 -1.41
C GLY A 60 -6.47 5.27 -1.57
N PRO A 61 -6.79 5.79 -2.76
CA PRO A 61 -7.93 6.70 -2.99
C PRO A 61 -9.33 6.08 -2.74
N ARG A 62 -9.40 4.84 -2.25
CA ARG A 62 -10.60 4.01 -2.05
C ARG A 62 -11.15 4.12 -0.61
N ILE A 63 -11.13 5.29 0.01
CA ILE A 63 -11.44 5.46 1.44
C ILE A 63 -12.96 5.49 1.69
N THR A 64 -13.51 4.39 2.22
CA THR A 64 -14.80 4.34 2.95
C THR A 64 -14.71 3.39 4.14
N ASN A 65 -14.20 2.17 3.91
CA ASN A 65 -14.03 1.15 4.92
C ASN A 65 -12.72 0.40 4.69
N MET A 66 -11.70 0.71 5.51
CA MET A 66 -10.31 0.28 5.29
C MET A 66 -10.14 -1.24 5.19
N GLY A 67 -11.01 -2.01 5.85
CA GLY A 67 -10.90 -3.46 5.94
C GLY A 67 -10.97 -4.20 4.60
N TYR A 68 -11.62 -3.62 3.58
CA TYR A 68 -11.82 -4.29 2.29
C TYR A 68 -10.68 -4.12 1.28
N TYR A 69 -9.77 -3.18 1.52
CA TYR A 69 -8.71 -2.84 0.56
C TYR A 69 -7.32 -2.92 1.15
N TYR A 70 -7.23 -3.11 2.47
CA TYR A 70 -5.96 -3.21 3.15
C TYR A 70 -5.37 -4.62 2.93
N PRO A 71 -4.28 -4.80 2.16
CA PRO A 71 -3.75 -6.13 1.85
C PRO A 71 -3.47 -7.00 3.08
N PHE A 72 -3.11 -6.36 4.21
CA PHE A 72 -2.87 -7.04 5.48
C PHE A 72 -4.06 -7.87 5.99
N TRP A 73 -5.28 -7.43 5.73
CA TRP A 73 -6.48 -8.11 6.22
C TRP A 73 -6.80 -9.37 5.42
N TYR A 74 -6.07 -9.60 4.32
CA TYR A 74 -6.19 -10.77 3.46
C TYR A 74 -4.95 -11.67 3.53
N ALA A 75 -3.93 -11.27 4.29
CA ALA A 75 -2.80 -12.12 4.56
C ALA A 75 -3.19 -13.23 5.56
N PRO A 76 -2.74 -14.49 5.36
CA PRO A 76 -2.89 -15.51 6.37
C PRO A 76 -2.03 -15.17 7.59
N VAL A 77 -2.28 -15.85 8.72
CA VAL A 77 -1.44 -15.75 9.92
C VAL A 77 0.02 -15.99 9.55
N SER A 78 0.93 -15.25 10.19
CA SER A 78 2.37 -15.45 10.07
C SER A 78 3.07 -15.59 11.41
N VAL A 79 4.28 -16.14 11.36
CA VAL A 79 5.23 -16.14 12.48
C VAL A 79 6.55 -15.52 12.02
N SER A 80 7.32 -14.98 12.97
CA SER A 80 8.67 -14.48 12.70
C SER A 80 9.60 -15.63 12.27
N ASP A 81 10.35 -15.41 11.21
CA ASP A 81 11.33 -16.32 10.62
C ASP A 81 12.40 -15.51 9.85
N PRO A 82 13.49 -15.08 10.53
CA PRO A 82 14.50 -14.18 9.94
C PRO A 82 15.16 -14.71 8.66
N ASP A 83 15.23 -16.04 8.47
CA ASP A 83 15.83 -16.67 7.30
C ASP A 83 15.02 -16.41 6.03
N LEU A 84 13.73 -16.07 6.18
CA LEU A 84 12.85 -15.73 5.07
C LEU A 84 12.91 -14.25 4.65
N LYS A 85 13.73 -13.43 5.33
CA LYS A 85 13.89 -12.00 5.00
C LYS A 85 14.30 -11.76 3.55
N LYS A 86 15.03 -12.70 2.94
CA LYS A 86 15.39 -12.64 1.52
C LYS A 86 14.18 -12.68 0.57
N TYR A 87 13.06 -13.24 1.00
CA TYR A 87 11.83 -13.28 0.22
C TYR A 87 10.98 -12.04 0.46
N ASP A 88 10.60 -11.75 1.71
CA ASP A 88 9.58 -10.73 2.04
C ASP A 88 10.15 -9.39 2.56
N GLY A 89 11.46 -9.33 2.83
CA GLY A 89 12.17 -8.16 3.35
C GLY A 89 12.13 -7.99 4.87
N LEU A 90 11.27 -8.74 5.58
CA LEU A 90 11.05 -8.59 7.02
C LEU A 90 11.30 -9.87 7.83
N GLY A 91 11.19 -11.04 7.21
CA GLY A 91 11.40 -12.34 7.84
C GLY A 91 10.13 -12.90 8.46
N PHE A 92 9.07 -13.09 7.67
CA PHE A 92 7.86 -13.78 8.08
C PHE A 92 7.66 -15.09 7.31
N ARG A 93 7.11 -16.09 8.02
CA ARG A 93 6.66 -17.36 7.44
C ARG A 93 5.15 -17.47 7.53
N ASN A 94 4.52 -17.85 6.43
CA ASN A 94 3.07 -18.15 6.40
C ASN A 94 2.73 -19.33 7.33
N VAL A 95 1.59 -19.24 8.00
CA VAL A 95 0.98 -20.33 8.78
C VAL A 95 -0.28 -20.78 8.04
N PHE A 96 -0.22 -21.95 7.43
CA PHE A 96 -1.33 -22.55 6.68
C PHE A 96 -2.34 -23.26 7.61
N LYS A 97 -2.72 -22.58 8.69
CA LYS A 97 -3.68 -23.09 9.67
C LYS A 97 -4.49 -21.92 10.24
N THR A 98 -5.81 -22.05 10.24
CA THR A 98 -6.69 -21.11 10.92
C THR A 98 -6.48 -21.21 12.43
N ILE A 99 -6.18 -20.08 13.07
CA ILE A 99 -6.13 -19.98 14.53
C ILE A 99 -7.53 -19.58 15.02
N LYS A 100 -8.09 -20.39 15.91
CA LYS A 100 -9.35 -20.03 16.58
C LYS A 100 -9.02 -19.14 17.76
N GLU A 101 -9.51 -17.92 17.70
CA GLU A 101 -9.35 -16.96 18.77
C GLU A 101 -10.33 -17.23 19.93
N ASP A 102 -9.92 -16.87 21.15
CA ASP A 102 -10.79 -16.94 22.32
C ASP A 102 -12.01 -16.03 22.16
N LYS A 103 -13.11 -16.37 22.86
CA LYS A 103 -14.43 -15.70 22.74
C LYS A 103 -14.36 -14.17 22.83
N TYR A 104 -13.49 -13.63 23.68
CA TYR A 104 -13.36 -12.18 23.91
C TYR A 104 -12.15 -11.55 23.23
N HIS A 105 -11.51 -12.26 22.30
CA HIS A 105 -10.39 -11.71 21.54
C HIS A 105 -10.84 -10.57 20.62
N MET A 106 -10.06 -9.49 20.55
CA MET A 106 -10.40 -8.28 19.79
C MET A 106 -10.61 -8.53 18.29
N ARG A 107 -10.00 -9.60 17.72
CA ARG A 107 -10.25 -10.04 16.34
C ARG A 107 -11.74 -10.31 16.08
N ASN A 108 -12.49 -10.80 17.07
CA ASN A 108 -13.91 -11.14 16.90
C ASN A 108 -14.81 -9.91 16.70
N LEU A 109 -14.27 -8.69 16.80
CA LEU A 109 -14.96 -7.45 16.47
C LEU A 109 -14.91 -7.11 14.96
N GLN A 110 -14.04 -7.78 14.20
CA GLN A 110 -13.96 -7.65 12.74
C GLN A 110 -14.81 -8.73 12.06
N PRO A 111 -15.26 -8.53 10.79
CA PRO A 111 -16.01 -9.54 10.05
C PRO A 111 -15.37 -10.94 10.12
N PRO A 112 -16.17 -12.02 10.24
CA PRO A 112 -15.67 -13.37 10.45
C PRO A 112 -14.64 -13.82 9.41
N GLU A 113 -14.71 -13.32 8.19
CA GLU A 113 -13.93 -13.72 7.02
C GLU A 113 -12.55 -13.05 6.85
N LEU A 114 -12.21 -12.03 7.64
CA LEU A 114 -10.95 -11.27 7.49
C LEU A 114 -9.75 -11.95 8.19
N GLY A 115 -8.59 -12.07 7.58
CA GLY A 115 -7.44 -12.80 8.15
C GLY A 115 -7.68 -14.31 8.37
N ASN A 116 -8.79 -14.87 7.87
CA ASN A 116 -9.02 -16.31 7.79
C ASN A 116 -8.49 -16.86 6.47
N TRP A 117 -8.17 -18.16 6.47
CA TRP A 117 -7.98 -18.92 5.25
C TRP A 117 -9.24 -19.73 4.92
N PRO A 118 -9.84 -19.60 3.70
CA PRO A 118 -9.49 -18.70 2.60
C PRO A 118 -10.08 -17.28 2.74
N PRO A 119 -9.56 -16.26 2.01
CA PRO A 119 -9.91 -14.85 2.23
C PRO A 119 -11.23 -14.40 1.56
N ALA A 120 -11.87 -13.34 2.08
CA ALA A 120 -13.22 -12.85 1.73
C ALA A 120 -13.44 -12.38 0.26
N THR A 121 -14.69 -12.32 -0.23
CA THR A 121 -15.00 -12.21 -1.69
C THR A 121 -15.76 -10.96 -2.19
N GLU A 122 -16.24 -10.02 -1.35
CA GLU A 122 -17.11 -8.88 -1.78
C GLU A 122 -16.56 -7.46 -1.45
N ARG A 123 -17.06 -6.38 -2.12
CA ARG A 123 -16.46 -5.02 -2.17
C ARG A 123 -17.46 -3.83 -2.05
N THR A 124 -17.01 -2.64 -1.59
CA THR A 124 -17.74 -1.34 -1.67
C THR A 124 -16.78 -0.12 -1.76
N VAL A 125 -17.03 0.89 -2.62
CA VAL A 125 -16.09 1.98 -3.02
C VAL A 125 -16.60 3.41 -2.70
N GLY A 126 -15.73 4.38 -2.36
CA GLY A 126 -16.03 5.84 -2.29
C GLY A 126 -14.79 6.79 -2.39
N ARG A 127 -14.99 8.13 -2.56
CA ARG A 127 -13.98 9.15 -2.99
C ARG A 127 -13.74 10.38 -2.06
N SER A 128 -12.51 10.94 -2.21
CA SER A 128 -11.86 12.25 -1.85
C SER A 128 -11.81 12.73 -0.39
N VAL A 129 -10.59 13.09 0.08
CA VAL A 129 -10.30 13.59 1.44
C VAL A 129 -9.43 14.86 1.39
N GLY A 130 -9.93 15.98 1.92
CA GLY A 130 -9.17 17.22 2.16
C GLY A 130 -9.15 17.58 3.65
N VAL A 131 -8.18 18.41 4.07
CA VAL A 131 -8.06 18.89 5.46
C VAL A 131 -7.88 20.41 5.48
N VAL A 132 -8.63 21.09 6.34
CA VAL A 132 -8.57 22.55 6.56
C VAL A 132 -8.09 22.82 7.98
N CYS A 133 -7.24 23.84 8.15
CA CYS A 133 -6.73 24.30 9.43
C CYS A 133 -7.82 24.89 10.32
N GLY A 134 -7.70 24.68 11.64
CA GLY A 134 -8.62 25.23 12.64
C GLY A 134 -8.45 26.72 12.97
N ASP A 135 -7.36 27.39 12.54
CA ASP A 135 -7.29 28.86 12.62
C ASP A 135 -8.16 29.46 11.52
N THR A 136 -9.36 29.86 11.90
CA THR A 136 -10.39 30.35 10.98
C THR A 136 -10.00 31.64 10.25
N ARG A 137 -9.00 32.40 10.74
CA ARG A 137 -8.56 33.67 10.14
C ARG A 137 -7.62 33.50 8.95
N THR A 138 -6.86 32.40 8.93
CA THR A 138 -5.87 32.08 7.88
C THR A 138 -6.28 30.85 7.08
N SER A 139 -6.86 29.83 7.74
CA SER A 139 -7.49 28.66 7.14
C SER A 139 -6.63 27.99 6.04
N MET A 140 -5.41 27.57 6.41
CA MET A 140 -4.52 26.81 5.53
C MET A 140 -5.18 25.50 5.09
N MET A 141 -5.08 25.19 3.80
CA MET A 141 -5.60 23.96 3.21
C MET A 141 -4.48 23.02 2.82
N MET A 142 -4.64 21.74 3.15
CA MET A 142 -3.77 20.67 2.65
C MET A 142 -4.58 19.66 1.84
N LYS A 143 -4.05 19.32 0.66
CA LYS A 143 -4.52 18.18 -0.13
C LYS A 143 -3.73 16.95 0.31
N VAL A 144 -4.42 15.87 0.63
CA VAL A 144 -3.80 14.59 1.00
C VAL A 144 -3.99 13.60 -0.14
N GLU A 145 -2.89 13.01 -0.62
CA GLU A 145 -2.92 12.07 -1.75
C GLU A 145 -1.89 10.95 -1.62
N ALA A 146 -2.25 9.77 -2.14
CA ALA A 146 -1.30 8.69 -2.38
C ALA A 146 -0.49 9.02 -3.63
N PHE A 147 0.83 8.85 -3.58
CA PHE A 147 1.71 9.25 -4.69
C PHE A 147 2.67 8.14 -5.18
N ASP A 148 2.90 7.10 -4.39
CA ASP A 148 3.66 5.90 -4.75
C ASP A 148 3.20 4.71 -3.90
N LEU A 149 3.64 3.49 -4.22
CA LEU A 149 3.58 2.32 -3.35
C LEU A 149 4.60 2.44 -2.21
N SER A 150 4.19 2.08 -1.00
CA SER A 150 5.11 2.02 0.14
C SER A 150 5.97 0.77 0.06
N ASP A 151 7.28 0.95 0.12
CA ASP A 151 8.33 -0.07 0.05
C ASP A 151 9.09 -0.23 1.38
N LYS A 152 8.54 0.32 2.48
CA LYS A 152 9.14 0.33 3.82
C LYS A 152 8.17 -0.13 4.88
N GLY A 153 8.67 -0.26 6.11
CA GLY A 153 7.86 -0.65 7.26
C GLY A 153 7.13 -1.97 7.03
N ASP A 154 5.88 -2.03 7.49
CA ASP A 154 5.00 -3.20 7.35
C ASP A 154 4.51 -3.42 5.90
N ALA A 155 4.71 -2.45 5.00
CA ALA A 155 4.35 -2.56 3.60
C ALA A 155 5.33 -3.38 2.75
N THR A 156 6.56 -3.57 3.24
CA THR A 156 7.64 -4.24 2.51
C THR A 156 7.24 -5.59 1.86
N PRO A 157 6.56 -6.53 2.56
CA PRO A 157 6.17 -7.81 1.98
C PRO A 157 5.21 -7.65 0.80
N TYR A 158 4.20 -6.79 0.94
CA TYR A 158 3.21 -6.51 -0.11
C TYR A 158 3.82 -5.82 -1.31
N PHE A 159 4.75 -4.89 -1.07
CA PHE A 159 5.51 -4.25 -2.13
C PHE A 159 6.31 -5.27 -2.94
N ARG A 160 7.01 -6.20 -2.28
CA ARG A 160 7.73 -7.27 -2.98
C ARG A 160 6.80 -8.16 -3.79
N ARG A 161 5.62 -8.51 -3.26
CA ARG A 161 4.57 -9.21 -4.02
C ARG A 161 4.09 -8.42 -5.24
N GLN A 162 3.94 -7.11 -5.12
CA GLN A 162 3.60 -6.26 -6.26
C GLN A 162 4.69 -6.27 -7.34
N MET A 163 5.97 -6.26 -6.93
CA MET A 163 7.08 -6.32 -7.88
C MET A 163 7.16 -7.69 -8.56
N THR A 164 6.89 -8.80 -7.86
CA THR A 164 6.82 -10.12 -8.51
C THR A 164 5.64 -10.24 -9.47
N ILE A 165 4.47 -9.67 -9.13
CA ILE A 165 3.33 -9.55 -10.05
C ILE A 165 3.72 -8.75 -11.31
N LEU A 166 4.35 -7.58 -11.15
CA LEU A 166 4.85 -6.80 -12.28
C LEU A 166 5.82 -7.63 -13.13
N HIS A 167 6.72 -8.40 -12.51
CA HIS A 167 7.68 -9.23 -13.21
C HIS A 167 7.01 -10.30 -14.09
N LYS A 168 6.01 -11.01 -13.55
CA LYS A 168 5.25 -12.04 -14.29
C LYS A 168 4.41 -11.42 -15.42
N VAL A 169 3.71 -10.31 -15.16
CA VAL A 169 2.92 -9.60 -16.17
C VAL A 169 3.81 -9.03 -17.28
N MET A 170 5.01 -8.56 -16.95
CA MET A 170 5.97 -8.05 -17.94
C MET A 170 6.38 -9.12 -18.96
N ALA A 171 6.48 -10.38 -18.54
CA ALA A 171 6.78 -11.50 -19.43
C ALA A 171 5.59 -11.91 -20.32
N LYS A 172 4.36 -11.55 -19.93
CA LYS A 172 3.12 -11.88 -20.65
C LYS A 172 2.17 -10.67 -20.74
N PRO A 173 2.49 -9.64 -21.54
CA PRO A 173 1.62 -8.47 -21.71
C PRO A 173 0.22 -8.86 -22.19
N GLY A 174 -0.82 -8.29 -21.59
CA GLY A 174 -2.21 -8.60 -21.91
C GLY A 174 -2.74 -9.87 -21.26
N ILE A 175 -2.03 -10.44 -20.28
CA ILE A 175 -2.56 -11.52 -19.45
C ILE A 175 -3.83 -11.06 -18.72
N ALA A 176 -4.85 -11.92 -18.69
CA ALA A 176 -6.06 -11.65 -17.94
C ALA A 176 -5.76 -11.65 -16.43
N VAL A 177 -6.29 -10.67 -15.68
CA VAL A 177 -5.94 -10.44 -14.27
C VAL A 177 -6.18 -11.69 -13.42
N GLU A 178 -7.28 -12.41 -13.67
CA GLU A 178 -7.65 -13.64 -12.96
C GLU A 178 -6.70 -14.82 -13.24
N LYS A 179 -5.87 -14.73 -14.30
CA LYS A 179 -4.88 -15.75 -14.66
C LYS A 179 -3.48 -15.47 -14.14
N ILE A 180 -3.22 -14.27 -13.61
CA ILE A 180 -1.89 -13.88 -13.10
C ILE A 180 -1.38 -14.86 -12.04
N LEU A 181 -2.24 -15.34 -11.14
CA LEU A 181 -1.83 -16.30 -10.10
C LEU A 181 -1.25 -17.59 -10.69
N GLY A 182 -1.74 -18.04 -11.86
CA GLY A 182 -1.27 -19.25 -12.53
C GLY A 182 0.14 -19.14 -13.12
N GLU A 183 0.73 -17.95 -13.11
CA GLU A 183 2.12 -17.71 -13.55
C GLU A 183 3.15 -17.93 -12.44
N PHE A 184 2.68 -18.20 -11.23
CA PHE A 184 3.51 -18.50 -10.07
C PHE A 184 3.54 -20.00 -9.81
N THR A 185 4.73 -20.51 -9.52
CA THR A 185 4.91 -21.84 -8.95
C THR A 185 4.36 -21.89 -7.53
N ARG A 186 4.17 -23.10 -7.01
CA ARG A 186 3.71 -23.30 -5.63
C ARG A 186 4.62 -22.62 -4.60
N ASP A 187 5.93 -22.75 -4.77
CA ASP A 187 6.90 -22.16 -3.85
C ASP A 187 6.86 -20.63 -3.91
N GLU A 188 6.74 -20.06 -5.10
CA GLU A 188 6.54 -18.60 -5.24
C GLU A 188 5.22 -18.15 -4.61
N ILE A 189 4.18 -18.99 -4.57
CA ILE A 189 2.91 -18.69 -3.91
C ILE A 189 3.05 -18.78 -2.38
N GLU A 190 3.62 -19.87 -1.86
CA GLU A 190 3.52 -20.27 -0.45
C GLU A 190 4.70 -19.81 0.41
N ILE A 191 5.92 -19.70 -0.14
CA ILE A 191 7.11 -19.39 0.67
C ILE A 191 7.16 -17.90 1.07
N PRO A 192 7.09 -16.92 0.15
CA PRO A 192 7.14 -15.53 0.56
C PRO A 192 5.87 -15.14 1.32
N TYR A 193 6.02 -14.34 2.38
CA TYR A 193 4.89 -13.73 3.04
C TYR A 193 4.45 -12.44 2.29
N PRO A 194 3.14 -12.13 2.21
CA PRO A 194 2.00 -13.04 2.42
C PRO A 194 1.85 -14.05 1.28
N ALA A 195 1.24 -15.22 1.56
CA ALA A 195 0.92 -16.19 0.51
C ALA A 195 -0.05 -15.60 -0.54
N LEU A 196 0.20 -15.87 -1.83
CA LEU A 196 -0.69 -15.38 -2.89
C LEU A 196 -1.97 -16.23 -3.00
N HIS A 197 -3.08 -15.56 -3.23
CA HIS A 197 -4.37 -16.16 -3.57
C HIS A 197 -5.12 -15.18 -4.49
N PRO A 198 -6.22 -15.61 -5.16
CA PRO A 198 -6.83 -14.81 -6.23
C PRO A 198 -7.19 -13.39 -5.83
N LEU A 199 -7.77 -13.21 -4.63
CA LEU A 199 -8.16 -11.90 -4.14
C LEU A 199 -6.95 -11.00 -3.82
N LEU A 200 -5.90 -11.49 -3.16
CA LEU A 200 -4.73 -10.67 -2.88
C LEU A 200 -4.03 -10.26 -4.18
N VAL A 201 -3.92 -11.16 -5.16
CA VAL A 201 -3.40 -10.79 -6.49
C VAL A 201 -4.24 -9.66 -7.10
N SER A 202 -5.57 -9.76 -7.06
CA SER A 202 -6.45 -8.70 -7.55
C SER A 202 -6.22 -7.37 -6.82
N ILE A 203 -6.15 -7.37 -5.48
CA ILE A 203 -5.93 -6.16 -4.68
C ILE A 203 -4.60 -5.51 -5.05
N LEU A 204 -3.52 -6.30 -5.09
CA LEU A 204 -2.18 -5.81 -5.40
C LEU A 204 -2.07 -5.30 -6.84
N SER A 205 -2.73 -5.97 -7.80
CA SER A 205 -2.84 -5.50 -9.19
C SER A 205 -3.60 -4.18 -9.33
N GLU A 206 -4.67 -3.99 -8.56
CA GLU A 206 -5.39 -2.70 -8.53
C GLU A 206 -4.55 -1.58 -7.93
N GLU A 207 -3.79 -1.85 -6.87
CA GLU A 207 -2.87 -0.86 -6.31
C GLU A 207 -1.79 -0.44 -7.32
N LEU A 208 -1.27 -1.40 -8.08
CA LEU A 208 -0.35 -1.16 -9.18
C LEU A 208 -1.00 -0.32 -10.29
N GLU A 209 -2.26 -0.59 -10.64
CA GLU A 209 -3.02 0.20 -11.61
C GLU A 209 -3.26 1.64 -11.12
N LEU A 210 -3.69 1.81 -9.86
CA LEU A 210 -3.95 3.12 -9.26
C LEU A 210 -2.71 4.02 -9.27
N MET A 211 -1.53 3.44 -9.10
CA MET A 211 -0.26 4.17 -9.17
C MET A 211 0.30 4.30 -10.61
N GLY A 212 -0.40 3.75 -11.60
CA GLY A 212 -0.02 3.79 -13.01
C GLY A 212 1.15 2.88 -13.36
N TYR A 213 1.44 1.85 -12.56
CA TYR A 213 2.46 0.83 -12.84
C TYR A 213 1.93 -0.31 -13.71
N LEU A 214 0.64 -0.63 -13.57
CA LEU A 214 -0.11 -1.47 -14.49
C LEU A 214 -1.14 -0.64 -15.24
N GLU A 215 -1.47 -1.08 -16.44
CA GLU A 215 -2.69 -0.70 -17.16
C GLU A 215 -3.57 -1.94 -17.23
N ILE A 216 -4.82 -1.83 -16.76
CA ILE A 216 -5.81 -2.90 -16.87
C ILE A 216 -6.91 -2.44 -17.82
N LYS A 217 -6.98 -3.07 -19.00
CA LYS A 217 -7.98 -2.77 -20.02
C LYS A 217 -8.71 -4.05 -20.41
N ASP A 218 -10.04 -4.02 -20.35
CA ASP A 218 -10.90 -5.17 -20.64
C ASP A 218 -10.51 -6.43 -19.83
N GLY A 219 -10.13 -6.22 -18.56
CA GLY A 219 -9.68 -7.28 -17.65
C GLY A 219 -8.27 -7.81 -17.91
N LYS A 220 -7.51 -7.22 -18.84
CA LYS A 220 -6.14 -7.63 -19.20
C LYS A 220 -5.12 -6.63 -18.69
N ALA A 221 -4.07 -7.14 -18.05
CA ALA A 221 -3.01 -6.35 -17.45
C ALA A 221 -1.79 -6.23 -18.38
N SER A 222 -1.23 -5.03 -18.47
CA SER A 222 0.06 -4.76 -19.12
C SER A 222 0.90 -3.81 -18.26
N VAL A 223 2.22 -4.00 -18.25
CA VAL A 223 3.13 -3.12 -17.49
C VAL A 223 3.38 -1.84 -18.27
N THR A 224 3.14 -0.69 -17.63
CA THR A 224 3.37 0.65 -18.22
C THR A 224 4.86 0.99 -18.27
N GLY A 225 5.23 2.09 -18.92
CA GLY A 225 6.62 2.62 -18.85
C GLY A 225 7.06 2.89 -17.39
N LYS A 226 6.19 3.55 -16.62
CA LYS A 226 6.40 3.81 -15.19
C LYS A 226 6.58 2.50 -14.39
N GLY A 227 5.82 1.46 -14.71
CA GLY A 227 5.92 0.13 -14.11
C GLY A 227 7.25 -0.55 -14.39
N LYS A 228 7.74 -0.48 -15.64
CA LYS A 228 9.05 -1.03 -16.02
C LYS A 228 10.18 -0.35 -15.26
N GLU A 229 10.15 0.97 -15.14
CA GLU A 229 11.14 1.74 -14.38
C GLU A 229 11.14 1.38 -12.89
N LYS A 230 9.95 1.28 -12.28
CA LYS A 230 9.80 0.87 -10.87
C LYS A 230 10.36 -0.54 -10.63
N LEU A 231 10.04 -1.49 -11.50
CA LEU A 231 10.55 -2.86 -11.42
C LEU A 231 12.07 -2.92 -11.62
N ALA A 232 12.61 -2.16 -12.57
CA ALA A 232 14.06 -2.09 -12.80
C ALA A 232 14.80 -1.50 -11.59
N LYS A 233 14.27 -0.43 -10.98
CA LYS A 233 14.82 0.14 -9.75
C LYS A 233 14.79 -0.86 -8.61
N PHE A 234 13.69 -1.60 -8.45
CA PHE A 234 13.59 -2.67 -7.46
C PHE A 234 14.66 -3.75 -7.67
N LYS A 235 14.75 -4.32 -8.88
CA LYS A 235 15.77 -5.33 -9.23
C LYS A 235 17.19 -4.85 -8.98
N LYS A 236 17.49 -3.59 -9.24
CA LYS A 236 18.81 -2.99 -8.96
C LYS A 236 19.12 -2.92 -7.47
N GLY A 237 18.10 -2.77 -6.63
CA GLY A 237 18.24 -2.71 -5.16
C GLY A 237 18.36 -4.07 -4.48
N LEU A 238 18.04 -5.18 -5.17
CA LEU A 238 18.14 -6.53 -4.61
C LEU A 238 19.59 -7.04 -4.56
N SER A 239 19.94 -7.69 -3.45
CA SER A 239 21.14 -8.52 -3.36
C SER A 239 21.08 -9.75 -4.26
N ALA A 240 22.21 -10.43 -4.46
CA ALA A 240 22.26 -11.65 -5.27
C ALA A 240 21.35 -12.76 -4.70
N GLU A 241 21.36 -12.94 -3.38
CA GLU A 241 20.51 -13.91 -2.70
C GLU A 241 19.01 -13.59 -2.88
N GLU A 242 18.62 -12.31 -2.78
CA GLU A 242 17.21 -11.92 -2.97
C GLU A 242 16.75 -12.07 -4.43
N LYS A 243 17.62 -11.78 -5.40
CA LYS A 243 17.30 -12.02 -6.82
C LYS A 243 17.06 -13.48 -7.11
N GLU A 244 17.85 -14.35 -6.48
CA GLU A 244 17.65 -15.80 -6.57
C GLU A 244 16.37 -16.24 -5.87
N ALA A 245 16.14 -15.77 -4.65
CA ALA A 245 14.95 -16.10 -3.86
C ALA A 245 13.64 -15.68 -4.55
N LEU A 246 13.63 -14.56 -5.27
CA LEU A 246 12.44 -14.01 -5.94
C LEU A 246 12.31 -14.41 -7.41
N ASP A 247 13.17 -15.31 -7.92
CA ASP A 247 13.25 -15.69 -9.33
C ASP A 247 13.34 -14.47 -10.27
N MET A 248 14.14 -13.47 -9.89
CA MET A 248 14.33 -12.23 -10.65
C MET A 248 15.73 -12.16 -11.25
N LYS A 249 16.18 -13.26 -11.86
CA LYS A 249 17.49 -13.36 -12.52
C LYS A 249 17.44 -12.59 -13.86
N SER A 250 17.63 -11.27 -13.78
CA SER A 250 17.86 -10.34 -14.91
C SER A 250 18.40 -9.01 -14.41
#